data_AF-A0A411ZUG4-F1
#
_entry.id   AF-A0A411ZUG4-F1
#
_cell.length_a   1.000
_cell.length_b   1.000
_cell.length_c   1.000
_cell.angle_alpha   90.00
_cell.angle_beta   90.00
_cell.angle_gamma   90.00
#
_symmetry.space_group_name_H-M   'P 1'
#
loop_
_entity.id
_entity.type
_entity.pdbx_description
1 polymer ?
#
loop_
_entity_poly.entity_id
_entity_poly.type
_entity_poly.pdbx_seq_one_letter_code
_entity_poly.pdbx_strand_id
1 'polypeptide(L)'
;MLLKKWEDLPSYMKCEEVRTYYDILSKRKISLVLKRSFDVVVASIMLIILAIPMAVIAVMIKFDSHGPVFYRQERVTTYGKHFRIHKFRTMVSNADKIGTAVTVGNDSRITRVGAKLRGLRLDELPQVLDVLSGNMSFVGTRPEAVKYVEKYKPEYFATLLLPAGITSEASIRYKDEAELLFVMVISWRRL
;
A
#
# COMPACT_ATOMS: atom_id res chain seq x y z
N MET A 1 1.48 15.37 -10.41
CA MET A 1 0.16 15.01 -9.89
C MET A 1 -0.53 16.33 -9.69
N LEU A 2 -1.79 16.42 -10.09
CA LEU A 2 -2.53 17.67 -9.95
C LEU A 2 -3.41 17.57 -8.71
N LEU A 3 -3.15 18.47 -7.76
CA LEU A 3 -4.05 18.67 -6.64
C LEU A 3 -5.36 19.23 -7.18
N LYS A 4 -6.49 18.56 -6.90
CA LYS A 4 -7.83 19.09 -7.21
C LYS A 4 -8.03 20.45 -6.56
N LYS A 5 -8.92 21.27 -7.12
CA LYS A 5 -9.36 22.49 -6.42
C LYS A 5 -10.14 22.11 -5.17
N TRP A 6 -10.20 23.00 -4.19
CA TRP A 6 -10.83 22.74 -2.90
C TRP A 6 -12.32 22.42 -3.07
N GLU A 7 -12.97 23.13 -3.99
CA GLU A 7 -14.39 23.01 -4.32
C GLU A 7 -14.73 21.63 -4.88
N ASP A 8 -13.79 21.02 -5.60
CA ASP A 8 -13.90 19.72 -6.28
C ASP A 8 -13.56 18.53 -5.36
N LEU A 9 -13.20 18.79 -4.10
CA LEU A 9 -12.95 17.73 -3.12
C LEU A 9 -14.26 17.08 -2.66
N PRO A 10 -14.24 15.76 -2.32
CA PRO A 10 -15.38 15.10 -1.70
C PRO A 10 -15.86 15.85 -0.45
N SER A 11 -17.18 15.88 -0.22
CA SER A 11 -17.79 16.64 0.87
C SER A 11 -17.22 16.28 2.25
N TYR A 12 -17.00 14.99 2.51
CA TYR A 12 -16.44 14.49 3.77
C TYR A 12 -14.98 14.91 4.01
N MET A 13 -14.26 15.40 3.00
CA MET A 13 -12.90 15.94 3.13
C MET A 13 -12.86 17.46 3.31
N LYS A 14 -13.98 18.16 3.12
CA LYS A 14 -14.04 19.63 3.21
C LYS A 14 -14.24 20.09 4.66
N CYS A 15 -13.34 19.69 5.55
CA CYS A 15 -13.30 20.09 6.94
C CYS A 15 -12.04 20.92 7.25
N GLU A 16 -12.03 21.61 8.39
CA GLU A 16 -10.95 22.54 8.76
C GLU A 16 -9.61 21.81 8.93
N GLU A 17 -9.64 20.61 9.50
CA GLU A 17 -8.47 19.78 9.75
C GLU A 17 -7.75 19.42 8.45
N VAL A 18 -8.50 19.10 7.38
CA VAL A 18 -7.94 18.80 6.06
C VAL A 18 -7.48 20.09 5.36
N ARG A 19 -8.16 21.22 5.61
CA ARG A 19 -7.86 22.49 4.96
C ARG A 19 -6.44 22.98 5.25
N THR A 20 -5.99 22.83 6.49
CA THR A 20 -4.61 23.19 6.87
C THR A 20 -3.57 22.48 5.98
N TYR A 21 -3.72 21.17 5.75
CA TYR A 21 -2.82 20.41 4.90
C TYR A 21 -2.98 20.75 3.42
N TYR A 22 -4.22 20.96 2.97
CA TYR A 22 -4.50 21.38 1.60
C TYR A 22 -3.81 22.70 1.26
N ASP A 23 -3.84 23.69 2.16
CA ASP A 23 -3.22 25.00 1.94
C ASP A 23 -1.68 24.92 1.88
N ILE A 24 -1.07 24.00 2.62
CA ILE A 24 0.37 23.72 2.52
C ILE A 24 0.69 23.09 1.15
N LEU A 25 -0.10 22.12 0.70
CA LEU A 25 0.09 21.44 -0.58
C LEU A 25 -0.19 22.36 -1.78
N SER A 26 -1.17 23.25 -1.66
CA SER A 26 -1.57 24.18 -2.73
C SER A 26 -0.45 25.19 -3.06
N LYS A 27 0.38 25.55 -2.07
CA LYS A 27 1.60 26.35 -2.25
C LYS A 27 2.73 25.58 -2.95
N ARG A 28 2.68 24.25 -2.96
CA ARG A 28 3.72 23.35 -3.50
C ARG A 28 3.31 22.63 -4.79
N LYS A 29 2.34 23.15 -5.55
CA LYS A 29 1.82 22.52 -6.78
C LYS A 29 2.90 22.13 -7.79
N ILE A 30 3.89 23.01 -8.02
CA ILE A 30 5.00 22.73 -8.96
C ILE A 30 5.81 21.52 -8.49
N SER A 31 6.12 21.43 -7.19
CA SER A 31 6.80 20.29 -6.60
C SER A 31 5.99 18.99 -6.76
N LEU A 32 4.67 19.02 -6.61
CA LEU A 32 3.79 17.86 -6.83
C LEU A 32 3.74 17.41 -8.30
N VAL A 33 3.87 18.33 -9.25
CA VAL A 33 3.99 18.01 -10.68
C VAL A 33 5.34 17.33 -10.93
N LEU A 34 6.44 17.93 -10.50
CA LEU A 34 7.78 17.37 -10.63
C LEU A 34 7.90 15.99 -9.98
N LYS A 35 7.35 15.84 -8.77
CA LYS A 35 7.31 14.56 -8.05
C LYS A 35 6.65 13.45 -8.85
N ARG A 36 5.57 13.76 -9.56
CA ARG A 36 4.89 12.77 -10.41
C ARG A 36 5.70 12.43 -11.66
N SER A 37 6.34 13.41 -12.28
CA SER A 37 7.23 13.15 -13.41
C SER A 37 8.37 12.22 -12.98
N PHE A 38 8.97 12.50 -11.82
CA PHE A 38 9.97 11.62 -11.21
C PHE A 38 9.41 10.21 -10.97
N ASP A 39 8.22 10.07 -10.37
CA ASP A 39 7.59 8.78 -10.12
C ASP A 39 7.40 7.98 -11.41
N VAL A 40 6.92 8.61 -12.49
CA VAL A 40 6.70 7.92 -13.77
C VAL A 40 8.01 7.50 -14.41
N VAL A 41 9.04 8.36 -14.41
CA VAL A 41 10.35 8.05 -15.00
C VAL A 41 11.00 6.89 -14.25
N VAL A 42 11.10 6.98 -12.92
CA VAL A 42 11.73 5.94 -12.10
C VAL A 42 10.94 4.64 -12.18
N ALA A 43 9.61 4.69 -12.14
CA ALA A 43 8.78 3.49 -12.27
C ALA A 43 8.93 2.83 -13.64
N SER A 44 9.10 3.60 -14.72
CA SER A 44 9.33 3.06 -16.06
C SER A 44 10.68 2.33 -16.14
N ILE A 45 11.74 2.93 -15.60
CA ILE A 45 13.08 2.32 -15.53
C ILE A 45 13.04 1.05 -14.67
N MET A 46 12.44 1.13 -13.48
CA MET A 46 12.30 -0.01 -12.59
C MET A 46 11.49 -1.15 -13.22
N LEU A 47 10.43 -0.84 -13.96
CA LEU A 47 9.62 -1.86 -14.63
C LEU A 47 10.46 -2.67 -15.64
N ILE A 48 11.33 -2.01 -16.41
CA ILE A 48 12.21 -2.67 -17.38
C ILE A 48 13.21 -3.57 -16.65
N ILE A 49 13.87 -3.06 -15.61
CA ILE A 49 14.88 -3.80 -14.84
C ILE A 49 14.25 -4.99 -14.09
N LEU A 50 13.07 -4.78 -13.50
CA LEU A 50 12.39 -5.76 -12.66
C LEU A 50 11.53 -6.75 -13.46
N ALA A 51 11.33 -6.55 -14.77
CA ALA A 51 10.52 -7.44 -15.60
C ALA A 51 10.98 -8.90 -15.51
N ILE A 52 12.29 -9.15 -15.65
CA ILE A 52 12.86 -10.50 -15.58
C ILE A 52 12.72 -11.10 -14.17
N PRO A 53 13.16 -10.44 -13.08
CA PRO A 53 12.91 -10.92 -11.71
C PRO A 53 11.43 -11.20 -11.41
N MET A 54 10.53 -10.31 -11.83
CA MET A 54 9.09 -10.47 -11.63
C MET A 54 8.53 -11.69 -12.38
N ALA A 55 9.02 -11.98 -13.58
CA ALA A 55 8.64 -13.18 -14.32
C ALA A 55 9.12 -14.46 -13.63
N VAL A 56 10.36 -14.48 -13.14
CA VAL A 56 10.89 -15.62 -12.36
C VAL A 56 10.07 -15.86 -11.10
N ILE A 57 9.77 -14.80 -10.34
CA ILE A 57 8.93 -14.88 -9.14
C ILE A 57 7.53 -15.39 -9.48
N ALA A 58 6.93 -14.93 -10.58
CA ALA A 58 5.62 -15.36 -11.03
C ALA A 58 5.58 -16.88 -11.30
N VAL A 59 6.62 -17.41 -11.95
CA VAL A 59 6.77 -18.85 -12.21
C VAL A 59 6.94 -19.62 -10.90
N MET A 60 7.78 -19.15 -9.98
CA MET A 60 7.96 -19.79 -8.66
C MET A 60 6.65 -19.87 -7.87
N ILE A 61 5.85 -18.80 -7.88
CA ILE A 61 4.53 -18.77 -7.20
C ILE A 61 3.55 -19.77 -7.80
N LYS A 62 3.59 -19.98 -9.13
CA LYS A 62 2.73 -20.95 -9.83
C LYS A 62 3.08 -22.40 -9.50
N PHE A 63 4.37 -22.70 -9.33
CA PHE A 63 4.81 -24.04 -8.92
C PHE A 63 4.60 -24.31 -7.43
N ASP A 64 4.65 -23.28 -6.57
CA ASP A 64 4.51 -23.45 -5.12
C ASP A 64 3.03 -23.65 -4.68
N SER A 65 2.06 -23.03 -5.38
CA SER A 65 0.64 -23.21 -5.04
C SER A 65 -0.32 -22.92 -6.21
N HIS A 66 -1.47 -23.61 -6.21
CA HIS A 66 -2.53 -23.42 -7.20
C HIS A 66 -3.18 -22.03 -7.09
N GLY A 67 -3.52 -21.40 -8.23
CA GLY A 67 -4.26 -20.13 -8.33
C GLY A 67 -3.51 -18.98 -9.02
N PRO A 68 -3.95 -17.71 -8.86
CA PRO A 68 -3.37 -16.56 -9.54
C PRO A 68 -2.03 -16.11 -8.95
N VAL A 69 -1.14 -15.55 -9.79
CA VAL A 69 0.16 -15.01 -9.35
C VAL A 69 0.01 -13.78 -8.46
N PHE A 70 -0.94 -12.90 -8.80
CA PHE A 70 -1.14 -11.65 -8.09
C PHE A 70 -2.22 -11.78 -7.03
N TYR A 71 -1.95 -11.20 -5.87
CA TYR A 71 -2.94 -10.89 -4.86
C TYR A 71 -3.46 -9.47 -5.08
N ARG A 72 -4.79 -9.31 -5.03
CA ARG A 72 -5.50 -8.07 -5.37
C ARG A 72 -6.45 -7.66 -4.26
N GLN A 73 -5.97 -6.86 -3.33
CA GLN A 73 -6.80 -6.30 -2.27
C GLN A 73 -7.29 -4.91 -2.65
N GLU A 74 -8.55 -4.62 -2.35
CA GLU A 74 -9.08 -3.27 -2.47
C GLU A 74 -8.49 -2.36 -1.38
N ARG A 75 -7.99 -1.21 -1.81
CA ARG A 75 -7.37 -0.18 -0.99
C ARG A 75 -7.89 1.18 -1.41
N VAL A 76 -7.80 2.14 -0.50
CA VAL A 76 -8.18 3.52 -0.76
C VAL A 76 -6.93 4.34 -1.08
N THR A 77 -7.03 5.21 -2.08
CA THR A 77 -6.01 6.19 -2.45
C THR A 77 -6.63 7.59 -2.54
N THR A 78 -6.00 8.50 -3.28
CA THR A 78 -6.35 9.91 -3.36
C THR A 78 -7.85 10.15 -3.52
N TYR A 79 -8.37 11.07 -2.71
CA TYR A 79 -9.76 11.51 -2.70
C TYR A 79 -10.77 10.38 -2.48
N GLY A 80 -10.38 9.34 -1.74
CA GLY A 80 -11.24 8.19 -1.47
C GLY A 80 -11.38 7.23 -2.65
N LYS A 81 -10.58 7.36 -3.71
CA LYS A 81 -10.64 6.44 -4.85
C LYS A 81 -10.25 5.03 -4.41
N HIS A 82 -11.07 4.05 -4.76
CA HIS A 82 -10.72 2.65 -4.57
C HIS A 82 -9.85 2.14 -5.71
N PHE A 83 -8.84 1.34 -5.39
CA PHE A 83 -8.01 0.64 -6.37
C PHE A 83 -7.60 -0.74 -5.84
N ARG A 84 -7.24 -1.64 -6.76
CA ARG A 84 -6.78 -2.99 -6.43
C ARG A 84 -5.26 -3.05 -6.51
N ILE A 85 -4.61 -3.02 -5.35
CA ILE A 85 -3.16 -3.04 -5.25
C ILE A 85 -2.57 -4.28 -5.94
N HIS A 86 -1.44 -4.11 -6.63
CA HIS A 86 -0.68 -5.20 -7.22
C HIS A 86 0.33 -5.72 -6.20
N LYS A 87 0.14 -6.95 -5.72
CA LYS A 87 1.16 -7.67 -4.96
C LYS A 87 1.34 -9.08 -5.52
N PHE A 88 2.51 -9.66 -5.35
CA PHE A 88 2.64 -11.10 -5.53
C PHE A 88 1.90 -11.83 -4.43
N ARG A 89 1.26 -12.94 -4.80
CA ARG A 89 0.58 -13.80 -3.85
C ARG A 89 1.61 -14.53 -3.00
N THR A 90 1.53 -14.32 -1.69
CA THR A 90 2.39 -14.98 -0.71
C THR A 90 1.65 -16.01 0.15
N MET A 91 0.32 -16.06 0.06
CA MET A 91 -0.54 -16.99 0.79
C MET A 91 -1.30 -17.92 -0.16
N VAL A 92 -1.74 -19.08 0.32
CA VAL A 92 -2.57 -20.01 -0.45
C VAL A 92 -3.89 -19.35 -0.85
N SER A 93 -4.45 -19.74 -2.00
CA SER A 93 -5.62 -19.07 -2.61
C SER A 93 -6.89 -19.07 -1.75
N ASN A 94 -6.99 -19.99 -0.77
CA ASN A 94 -8.12 -20.07 0.16
C ASN A 94 -7.83 -19.41 1.52
N ALA A 95 -6.73 -18.66 1.66
CA ALA A 95 -6.31 -18.08 2.94
C ALA A 95 -7.38 -17.21 3.61
N ASP A 96 -8.15 -16.45 2.81
CA ASP A 96 -9.24 -15.58 3.29
C ASP A 96 -10.42 -16.37 3.90
N LYS A 97 -10.55 -17.67 3.56
CA LYS A 97 -11.59 -18.56 4.12
C LYS A 97 -11.12 -19.33 5.36
N ILE A 98 -9.81 -19.35 5.63
CA ILE A 98 -9.18 -20.24 6.61
C ILE A 98 -8.80 -19.49 7.91
N GLY A 99 -8.76 -18.14 7.91
CA GLY A 99 -8.41 -17.41 9.14
C GLY A 99 -8.58 -15.88 9.07
N THR A 100 -8.23 -15.21 10.17
CA THR A 100 -8.32 -13.75 10.35
C THR A 100 -7.47 -12.96 9.35
N ALA A 101 -7.84 -11.68 9.15
CA ALA A 101 -7.19 -10.76 8.21
C ALA A 101 -5.75 -10.35 8.59
N VAL A 102 -5.28 -10.73 9.79
CA VAL A 102 -3.95 -10.42 10.32
C VAL A 102 -3.18 -11.73 10.45
N THR A 103 -2.00 -11.80 9.83
CA THR A 103 -1.07 -12.92 9.97
C THR A 103 -0.31 -12.79 11.29
N VAL A 104 -0.37 -13.80 12.15
CA VAL A 104 0.38 -13.84 13.42
C VAL A 104 1.36 -15.02 13.36
N GLY A 105 2.65 -14.75 13.61
CA GLY A 105 3.69 -15.79 13.68
C GLY A 105 3.85 -16.60 12.40
N ASN A 106 3.96 -17.92 12.55
CA ASN A 106 4.15 -18.89 11.45
C ASN A 106 2.80 -19.33 10.87
N ASP A 107 2.11 -18.40 10.20
CA ASP A 107 0.78 -18.63 9.62
C ASP A 107 0.85 -19.70 8.52
N SER A 108 0.21 -20.85 8.74
CA SER A 108 0.16 -22.01 7.84
C SER A 108 -0.38 -21.70 6.44
N ARG A 109 -1.03 -20.56 6.27
CA ARG A 109 -1.53 -20.07 4.98
C ARG A 109 -0.42 -19.46 4.12
N ILE A 110 0.76 -19.16 4.67
CA ILE A 110 1.89 -18.60 3.94
C ILE A 110 2.63 -19.73 3.19
N THR A 111 2.85 -19.51 1.90
CA THR A 111 3.56 -20.46 1.03
C THR A 111 5.09 -20.39 1.24
N ARG A 112 5.85 -21.41 0.83
CA ARG A 112 7.32 -21.44 1.06
C ARG A 112 8.02 -20.30 0.31
N VAL A 113 7.63 -20.07 -0.93
CA VAL A 113 8.07 -18.92 -1.74
C VAL A 113 7.54 -17.63 -1.11
N GLY A 114 6.28 -17.61 -0.70
CA GLY A 114 5.65 -16.46 -0.05
C GLY A 114 6.36 -15.96 1.20
N ALA A 115 6.87 -16.87 2.05
CA ALA A 115 7.65 -16.51 3.23
C ALA A 115 8.93 -15.74 2.86
N LYS A 116 9.66 -16.22 1.84
CA LYS A 116 10.87 -15.53 1.32
C LYS A 116 10.53 -14.17 0.71
N LEU A 117 9.45 -14.10 -0.08
CA LEU A 117 9.01 -12.86 -0.70
C LEU A 117 8.65 -11.80 0.35
N ARG A 118 7.95 -12.18 1.43
CA ARG A 118 7.61 -11.27 2.53
C ARG A 118 8.84 -10.79 3.30
N GLY A 119 9.76 -11.70 3.62
CA GLY A 119 10.99 -11.37 4.35
C GLY A 119 11.86 -10.33 3.62
N LEU A 120 11.86 -10.38 2.28
CA LEU A 120 12.59 -9.43 1.43
C LEU A 120 11.70 -8.32 0.85
N ARG A 121 10.41 -8.27 1.19
CA ARG A 121 9.38 -7.37 0.61
C ARG A 121 9.31 -7.41 -0.92
N LEU A 122 9.75 -8.51 -1.53
CA LEU A 122 9.69 -8.72 -2.97
C LEU A 122 8.25 -8.91 -3.45
N ASP A 123 7.30 -9.16 -2.54
CA ASP A 123 5.88 -9.22 -2.87
C ASP A 123 5.30 -7.87 -3.31
N GLU A 124 5.97 -6.77 -3.01
CA GLU A 124 5.54 -5.41 -3.32
C GLU A 124 6.07 -4.89 -4.66
N LEU A 125 6.98 -5.59 -5.35
CA LEU A 125 7.52 -5.19 -6.66
C LEU A 125 6.44 -4.85 -7.70
N PRO A 126 5.32 -5.60 -7.80
CA PRO A 126 4.27 -5.29 -8.76
C PRO A 126 3.60 -3.92 -8.56
N GLN A 127 3.75 -3.28 -7.39
CA GLN A 127 3.19 -1.95 -7.11
C GLN A 127 3.80 -0.84 -7.99
N VAL A 128 4.95 -1.09 -8.65
CA VAL A 128 5.48 -0.18 -9.68
C VAL A 128 4.43 0.08 -10.78
N LEU A 129 3.59 -0.91 -11.10
CA LEU A 129 2.45 -0.74 -12.02
C LEU A 129 1.40 0.22 -11.45
N ASP A 130 1.15 0.18 -10.13
CA ASP A 130 0.23 1.10 -9.46
C ASP A 130 0.76 2.54 -9.47
N VAL A 131 2.08 2.71 -9.37
CA VAL A 131 2.73 4.02 -9.53
C VAL A 131 2.52 4.54 -10.95
N LEU A 132 2.79 3.75 -11.98
CA LEU A 132 2.56 4.16 -13.37
C LEU A 132 1.09 4.51 -13.63
N SER A 133 0.16 3.71 -13.13
CA SER A 133 -1.29 3.95 -13.25
C SER A 133 -1.80 5.21 -12.53
N GLY A 134 -0.99 5.80 -11.64
CA GLY A 134 -1.33 7.01 -10.90
C GLY A 134 -2.14 6.78 -9.63
N ASN A 135 -2.38 5.52 -9.26
CA ASN A 135 -3.00 5.18 -7.98
C ASN A 135 -2.00 5.30 -6.82
N MET A 136 -0.70 5.15 -7.09
CA MET A 136 0.35 5.24 -6.08
C MET A 136 1.50 6.18 -6.49
N SER A 137 2.37 6.45 -5.52
CA SER A 137 3.63 7.18 -5.59
C SER A 137 4.71 6.33 -4.91
N PHE A 138 6.00 6.53 -5.22
CA PHE A 138 7.05 5.84 -4.47
C PHE A 138 7.02 6.20 -2.99
N VAL A 139 6.88 7.49 -2.69
CA VAL A 139 6.81 8.05 -1.33
C VAL A 139 5.44 8.71 -1.14
N GLY A 140 4.70 8.28 -0.13
CA GLY A 140 3.34 8.74 0.16
C GLY A 140 2.78 8.06 1.41
N THR A 141 1.51 8.30 1.73
CA THR A 141 0.83 7.64 2.86
C THR A 141 0.54 6.18 2.53
N ARG A 142 0.64 5.26 3.50
CA ARG A 142 0.41 3.83 3.22
C ARG A 142 -1.04 3.60 2.74
N PRO A 143 -1.29 2.80 1.70
CA PRO A 143 -2.65 2.52 1.24
C PRO A 143 -3.43 1.72 2.28
N GLU A 144 -4.44 2.34 2.88
CA GLU A 144 -5.28 1.69 3.88
C GLU A 144 -6.40 0.85 3.26
N ALA A 145 -6.84 -0.17 4.02
CA ALA A 145 -8.00 -0.97 3.64
C ALA A 145 -9.28 -0.16 3.83
N VAL A 146 -10.27 -0.37 2.97
CA VAL A 146 -11.56 0.36 2.97
C VAL A 146 -12.18 0.42 4.37
N LYS A 147 -12.26 -0.73 5.07
CA LYS A 147 -12.80 -0.87 6.43
C LYS A 147 -12.15 0.03 7.49
N TYR A 148 -10.91 0.47 7.28
CA TYR A 148 -10.21 1.37 8.19
C TYR A 148 -10.50 2.83 7.83
N VAL A 149 -10.54 3.14 6.54
CA VAL A 149 -10.89 4.48 6.03
C VAL A 149 -12.33 4.86 6.38
N GLU A 150 -13.25 3.91 6.37
CA GLU A 150 -14.64 4.10 6.83
C GLU A 150 -14.75 4.55 8.30
N LYS A 151 -13.69 4.33 9.10
CA LYS A 151 -13.61 4.71 10.51
C LYS A 151 -12.70 5.92 10.76
N TYR A 152 -12.30 6.62 9.70
CA TYR A 152 -11.44 7.79 9.83
C TYR A 152 -12.12 8.92 10.61
N LYS A 153 -11.33 9.56 11.48
CA LYS A 153 -11.64 10.88 11.99
C LYS A 153 -11.40 11.92 10.89
N PRO A 154 -12.06 13.10 10.95
CA PRO A 154 -11.89 14.17 9.95
C PRO A 154 -10.43 14.50 9.62
N GLU A 155 -9.58 14.59 10.64
CA GLU A 155 -8.14 14.85 10.51
C GLU A 155 -7.39 13.81 9.64
N TYR A 156 -7.80 12.54 9.64
CA TYR A 156 -7.13 11.49 8.89
C TYR A 156 -7.41 11.55 7.39
N PHE A 157 -8.48 12.21 6.95
CA PHE A 157 -8.75 12.40 5.52
C PHE A 157 -7.66 13.21 4.81
N ALA A 158 -6.85 13.99 5.55
CA ALA A 158 -5.69 14.68 4.98
C ALA A 158 -4.70 13.72 4.30
N THR A 159 -4.62 12.46 4.77
CA THR A 159 -3.80 11.40 4.16
C THR A 159 -4.24 11.02 2.75
N LEU A 160 -5.47 11.35 2.37
CA LEU A 160 -6.07 11.07 1.06
C LEU A 160 -5.93 12.25 0.09
N LEU A 161 -5.24 13.34 0.44
CA LEU A 161 -5.01 14.47 -0.48
C LEU A 161 -4.00 14.14 -1.59
N LEU A 162 -3.16 13.12 -1.38
CA LEU A 162 -2.12 12.65 -2.29
C LEU A 162 -2.29 11.15 -2.59
N PRO A 163 -1.57 10.55 -3.56
CA PRO A 163 -1.63 9.12 -3.85
C PRO A 163 -0.97 8.37 -2.73
N ALA A 164 -1.46 7.17 -2.49
CA ALA A 164 -0.82 6.25 -1.58
C ALA A 164 0.64 6.00 -1.98
N GLY A 165 1.51 5.76 -1.00
CA GLY A 165 2.93 5.48 -1.15
C GLY A 165 3.23 3.99 -1.11
N ILE A 166 4.21 3.55 -1.89
CA ILE A 166 4.87 2.25 -1.66
C ILE A 166 5.58 2.29 -0.31
N THR A 167 6.33 3.38 -0.05
CA THR A 167 6.92 3.68 1.26
C THR A 167 6.34 4.95 1.87
N SER A 168 6.39 5.01 3.20
CA SER A 168 5.95 6.15 4.01
C SER A 168 6.87 6.29 5.23
N GLU A 169 6.91 7.47 5.84
CA GLU A 169 7.62 7.69 7.11
C GLU A 169 7.17 6.68 8.17
N ALA A 170 5.85 6.43 8.27
CA ALA A 170 5.30 5.40 9.14
C ALA A 170 5.79 3.99 8.77
N SER A 171 5.88 3.66 7.47
CA SER A 171 6.37 2.34 7.02
C SER A 171 7.83 2.11 7.37
N ILE A 172 8.64 3.17 7.45
CA ILE A 172 10.04 3.11 7.85
C ILE A 172 10.12 2.96 9.38
N ARG A 173 9.38 3.79 10.13
CA ARG A 173 9.40 3.81 11.59
C ARG A 173 8.82 2.54 12.22
N TYR A 174 7.80 1.95 11.61
CA TYR A 174 7.08 0.77 12.10
C TYR A 174 7.35 -0.48 11.26
N LYS A 175 8.56 -0.63 10.71
CA LYS A 175 8.92 -1.80 9.88
C LYS A 175 8.76 -3.15 10.62
N ASP A 176 8.93 -3.15 11.95
CA ASP A 176 8.85 -4.33 12.83
C ASP A 176 7.51 -4.41 13.59
N GLU A 177 6.45 -3.78 13.05
CA GLU A 177 5.12 -3.73 13.68
C GLU A 177 4.58 -5.11 14.09
N ALA A 178 4.82 -6.14 13.28
CA ALA A 178 4.39 -7.50 13.60
C ALA A 178 5.03 -8.04 14.89
N GLU A 179 6.30 -7.71 15.14
CA GLU A 179 7.02 -8.10 16.35
C GLU A 179 6.55 -7.26 17.55
N LEU A 180 6.34 -5.96 17.36
CA LEU A 180 5.80 -5.07 18.39
C LEU A 180 4.40 -5.50 18.85
N LEU A 181 3.52 -5.86 17.92
CA LEU A 181 2.19 -6.38 18.21
C LEU A 181 2.24 -7.76 18.89
N PHE A 182 3.18 -8.62 18.49
CA PHE A 182 3.38 -9.92 19.13
C PHE A 182 3.80 -9.76 20.60
N VAL A 183 4.73 -8.85 20.89
CA VAL A 183 5.14 -8.51 22.27
C VAL A 183 3.97 -7.95 23.07
N MET A 184 3.18 -7.03 22.50
CA MET A 184 1.99 -6.48 23.16
C MET A 184 0.95 -7.56 23.49
N VAL A 185 0.63 -8.45 22.56
CA VAL A 185 -0.38 -9.51 22.74
C VAL A 185 0.08 -10.53 23.79
N ILE A 186 1.38 -10.87 23.84
CA ILE A 186 1.92 -11.74 24.88
C ILE A 186 1.90 -11.05 26.25
N SER A 187 2.26 -9.77 26.31
CA SER A 187 2.25 -9.02 27.58
C SER A 187 0.84 -8.86 28.13
N TRP A 188 -0.16 -8.71 27.27
CA TRP A 188 -1.58 -8.64 27.68
C TRP A 188 -2.17 -9.99 28.10
N ARG A 189 -1.62 -11.10 27.60
CA ARG A 189 -2.03 -12.46 28.03
C ARG A 189 -1.40 -12.90 29.35
N ARG A 190 -0.43 -12.16 29.87
CA ARG A 190 0.26 -12.40 31.15
C ARG A 190 -0.29 -11.57 32.31
N LEU A 191 -1.30 -10.72 32.05
CA LEU A 191 -2.11 -10.02 33.05
C LEU A 191 -3.48 -10.70 33.12
#